data_AF-A0A2V6KDP2-F1
#
_entry.id   AF-A0A2V6KDP2-F1
#
_cell.length_a   1.000
_cell.length_b   1.000
_cell.length_c   1.000
_cell.angle_alpha   90.00
_cell.angle_beta   90.00
_cell.angle_gamma   90.00
#
_symmetry.space_group_name_H-M   'P 1'
#
loop_
_entity.id
_entity.type
_entity.pdbx_description
1 polymer ?
#
loop_
_entity_poly.entity_id
_entity_poly.type
_entity_poly.pdbx_seq_one_letter_code
_entity_poly.pdbx_strand_id
1 'polypeptide(L)'
;KKRQLLHEDKLNYELNIGARKFKCTTIPIIRKEFGVVGAICINVDVNYLTDEVMKNQERVEAWFKNFCRIEMQVDENILSKDEFAKAQKGKRHFKDEAF
;
A
#
# COMPACT_ATOMS: atom_id res chain seq x y z
N LYS A 1 17.93 8.15 -14.26
CA LYS A 1 19.39 7.98 -14.03
C LYS A 1 19.85 8.35 -12.61
N LYS A 2 19.20 9.24 -11.84
CA LYS A 2 19.63 9.60 -10.46
C LYS A 2 19.22 8.59 -9.36
N ARG A 3 18.10 7.86 -9.50
CA ARG A 3 17.57 6.92 -8.49
C ARG A 3 18.35 5.61 -8.36
N GLN A 4 18.89 5.08 -9.47
CA GLN A 4 19.74 3.88 -9.45
C GLN A 4 21.11 4.10 -8.81
N LEU A 5 21.57 5.36 -8.73
CA LEU A 5 22.89 5.73 -8.17
C LEU A 5 22.88 5.85 -6.64
N LEU A 6 21.71 5.85 -6.00
CA LEU A 6 21.56 6.08 -4.56
C LEU A 6 21.00 4.88 -3.77
N HIS A 7 20.72 3.74 -4.43
CA HIS A 7 20.08 2.58 -3.78
C HIS A 7 18.79 2.91 -3.01
N GLU A 8 18.09 3.98 -3.40
CA GLU A 8 16.83 4.36 -2.78
C GLU A 8 15.68 3.54 -3.38
N ASP A 9 15.64 2.27 -3.01
CA ASP A 9 14.61 1.28 -3.39
C ASP A 9 13.28 1.51 -2.65
N LYS A 10 13.03 2.72 -2.15
CA LYS A 10 11.79 3.08 -1.45
C LYS A 10 11.51 4.58 -1.60
N LEU A 11 10.36 4.90 -2.19
CA LEU A 11 9.85 6.27 -2.24
C LEU A 11 8.91 6.49 -1.05
N ASN A 12 9.20 7.50 -0.22
CA ASN A 12 8.28 7.95 0.82
C ASN A 12 7.72 9.32 0.43
N TYR A 13 6.41 9.50 0.60
CA TYR A 13 5.76 10.79 0.39
C TYR A 13 4.55 10.92 1.31
N GLU A 14 4.13 12.16 1.56
CA GLU A 14 2.88 12.46 2.24
C GLU A 14 1.76 12.61 1.21
N LEU A 15 0.59 12.06 1.51
CA LEU A 15 -0.63 12.29 0.74
C LEU A 15 -1.71 12.85 1.67
N ASN A 16 -2.31 13.96 1.28
CA ASN A 16 -3.41 14.59 2.01
C ASN A 16 -4.72 14.37 1.25
N ILE A 17 -5.71 13.75 1.90
CA ILE A 17 -7.05 13.52 1.33
C ILE A 17 -8.08 14.11 2.29
N GLY A 18 -8.64 15.27 1.92
CA GLY A 18 -9.49 16.05 2.82
C GLY A 18 -8.72 16.45 4.09
N ALA A 19 -9.28 16.13 5.26
CA ALA A 19 -8.65 16.41 6.56
C ALA A 19 -7.62 15.34 7.00
N ARG A 20 -7.51 14.22 6.26
CA ARG A 20 -6.67 13.08 6.65
C ARG A 20 -5.30 13.15 5.98
N LYS A 21 -4.27 12.78 6.74
CA LYS A 21 -2.88 12.71 6.26
C LYS A 21 -2.42 11.25 6.21
N PHE A 22 -1.76 10.88 5.13
CA PHE A 22 -1.24 9.53 4.92
C PHE A 22 0.27 9.55 4.72
N LYS A 23 0.96 8.64 5.41
CA LYS A 23 2.33 8.27 5.09
C LYS A 23 2.27 7.21 4.00
N CYS A 24 2.75 7.56 2.81
CA CYS A 24 2.81 6.68 1.66
C CYS A 24 4.24 6.15 1.49
N THR A 25 4.35 4.85 1.28
CA THR A 25 5.59 4.13 0.98
C THR A 25 5.38 3.33 -0.29
N THR A 26 6.21 3.58 -1.31
CA THR A 26 6.25 2.79 -2.53
C THR A 26 7.58 2.06 -2.63
N ILE A 27 7.52 0.73 -2.69
CA ILE A 27 8.69 -0.14 -2.86
C ILE A 27 8.62 -0.73 -4.27
N PRO A 28 9.49 -0.33 -5.21
CA PRO A 28 9.50 -0.88 -6.55
C PRO A 28 10.00 -2.33 -6.54
N ILE A 29 9.40 -3.16 -7.39
CA ILE A 29 9.86 -4.52 -7.67
C ILE A 29 10.66 -4.44 -8.97
N ILE A 30 11.97 -4.68 -8.87
CA ILE A 30 12.91 -4.53 -10.00
C ILE A 30 13.40 -5.91 -10.44
N ARG A 31 13.39 -6.18 -11.75
CA ARG A 31 14.07 -7.32 -12.37
C ARG A 31 15.24 -6.83 -13.22
N LYS A 32 16.41 -7.45 -13.07
CA LYS A 32 17.67 -7.02 -13.70
C LYS A 32 17.56 -6.74 -15.20
N GLU A 33 16.82 -7.57 -15.93
CA GLU A 33 16.66 -7.48 -17.40
C GLU A 33 15.47 -6.62 -17.84
N PHE A 34 14.51 -6.34 -16.94
CA PHE A 34 13.23 -5.71 -17.30
C PHE A 34 13.01 -4.36 -16.61
N GLY A 35 13.89 -3.96 -15.69
CA GLY A 35 13.70 -2.75 -14.89
C GLY A 35 12.58 -2.90 -13.87
N VAL A 36 11.81 -1.85 -13.62
CA VAL A 36 10.67 -1.87 -12.70
C VAL A 36 9.54 -2.69 -13.32
N VAL A 37 9.16 -3.79 -12.66
CA VAL A 37 8.07 -4.69 -13.12
C VAL A 37 6.81 -4.59 -12.25
N GLY A 38 6.88 -3.83 -11.15
CA GLY A 38 5.76 -3.61 -10.25
C GLY A 38 6.15 -2.73 -9.07
N ALA A 39 5.22 -2.51 -8.15
CA ALA A 39 5.48 -1.82 -6.90
C ALA A 39 4.52 -2.25 -5.79
N ILE A 40 4.98 -2.21 -4.55
CA ILE A 40 4.17 -2.36 -3.35
C ILE A 40 3.90 -0.95 -2.82
N CYS A 41 2.62 -0.59 -2.66
CA CYS A 41 2.20 0.69 -2.10
C CYS A 41 1.57 0.46 -0.72
N ILE A 42 2.16 1.06 0.31
CA ILE A 42 1.68 1.02 1.68
C ILE A 42 1.27 2.44 2.05
N ASN A 43 0.00 2.64 2.37
CA ASN A 43 -0.54 3.92 2.83
C ASN A 43 -1.05 3.73 4.25
N VAL A 44 -0.45 4.46 5.20
CA VAL A 44 -0.88 4.43 6.59
C VAL A 44 -1.40 5.80 6.98
N ASP A 45 -2.61 5.83 7.52
CA ASP A 45 -3.21 7.06 8.03
C ASP A 45 -2.47 7.53 9.29
N VAL A 46 -1.92 8.73 9.24
CA VAL A 46 -1.16 9.32 10.34
C VAL A 46 -2.06 9.73 11.50
N ASN A 47 -3.26 10.24 11.22
CA ASN A 47 -4.24 10.59 12.25
C ASN A 47 -4.64 9.34 13.05
N TYR A 48 -4.93 8.21 12.40
CA TYR A 48 -5.22 6.96 13.10
C TYR A 48 -4.03 6.47 13.94
N LEU A 49 -2.81 6.59 13.41
CA LEU A 49 -1.62 6.25 14.18
C LEU A 49 -1.51 7.13 15.43
N THR A 50 -1.57 8.45 15.29
CA THR A 50 -1.38 9.39 16.41
C THR A 50 -2.52 9.32 17.40
N ASP A 51 -3.76 9.26 16.89
CA ASP A 51 -4.95 9.45 17.71
C ASP A 51 -5.40 8.14 18.32
N GLU A 52 -5.07 6.97 17.74
CA GLU A 52 -5.52 5.68 18.27
C GLU A 52 -4.38 4.72 18.62
N VAL A 53 -3.44 4.48 17.71
CA VAL A 53 -2.43 3.42 17.87
C VAL A 53 -1.37 3.80 18.91
N MET A 54 -0.84 5.02 18.84
CA MET A 54 0.28 5.47 19.67
C MET A 54 -0.10 5.82 21.12
N LYS A 55 -1.37 5.66 21.49
CA LYS A 55 -1.88 5.99 22.84
C LYS A 55 -1.25 5.14 23.95
N ASN A 56 -0.88 3.89 23.69
CA ASN A 56 -0.18 3.04 24.65
C ASN A 56 0.55 1.86 23.97
N GLN A 57 1.40 1.17 24.73
CA GLN A 57 2.21 0.05 24.23
C GLN A 57 1.37 -1.12 23.71
N GLU A 58 0.29 -1.49 24.41
CA GLU A 58 -0.57 -2.61 24.03
C GLU A 58 -1.16 -2.41 22.62
N ARG A 59 -1.62 -1.19 22.33
CA ARG A 59 -2.19 -0.83 21.01
C ARG A 59 -1.13 -0.81 19.92
N VAL A 60 0.07 -0.31 20.19
CA VAL A 60 1.20 -0.36 19.26
C VAL A 60 1.53 -1.81 18.91
N GLU A 61 1.66 -2.68 19.91
CA GLU A 61 1.94 -4.10 19.72
C GLU A 61 0.83 -4.81 18.93
N ALA A 62 -0.44 -4.55 19.27
CA ALA A 62 -1.58 -5.11 18.55
C ALA A 62 -1.60 -4.65 17.09
N TRP A 63 -1.31 -3.37 16.83
CA TRP A 63 -1.23 -2.83 15.47
C TRP A 63 -0.15 -3.52 14.65
N PHE A 64 1.09 -3.65 15.17
CA PHE A 64 2.16 -4.35 14.45
C PHE A 64 1.86 -5.83 14.24
N LYS A 65 1.30 -6.52 15.24
CA LYS A 65 0.88 -7.92 15.10
C LYS A 65 -0.12 -8.08 13.97
N ASN A 66 -1.10 -7.18 13.85
CA ASN A 66 -2.08 -7.21 12.76
C ASN A 66 -1.50 -6.79 11.41
N PHE A 67 -0.69 -5.73 11.37
CA PHE A 67 -0.06 -5.23 10.15
C PHE A 67 0.85 -6.26 9.49
N CYS A 68 1.55 -7.06 10.30
CA CYS A 68 2.44 -8.12 9.82
C CYS A 68 1.73 -9.46 9.53
N ARG A 69 0.39 -9.55 9.64
CA ARG A 69 -0.34 -10.78 9.30
C ARG A 69 -0.23 -11.07 7.80
N ILE A 70 0.11 -12.30 7.46
CA ILE A 70 0.15 -12.81 6.07
C ILE A 70 -1.24 -13.19 5.55
N GLU A 71 -2.15 -13.53 6.47
CA GLU A 71 -3.55 -13.84 6.19
C GLU A 71 -4.41 -12.67 6.66
N MET A 72 -5.08 -12.02 5.72
CA MET A 72 -5.98 -10.92 6.03
C MET A 72 -7.40 -11.32 5.64
N GLN A 73 -8.26 -11.54 6.63
CA GLN A 73 -9.71 -11.50 6.42
C GLN A 73 -10.12 -10.02 6.48
N VAL A 74 -10.50 -9.49 5.33
CA VAL A 74 -11.02 -8.13 5.23
C VAL A 74 -12.53 -8.23 5.40
N ASP A 75 -13.04 -7.87 6.59
CA ASP A 75 -14.48 -7.93 6.88
C ASP A 75 -15.27 -6.91 6.04
N GLU A 76 -14.64 -5.77 5.72
CA GLU A 76 -15.21 -4.73 4.87
C GLU A 76 -14.23 -4.31 3.78
N ASN A 77 -14.66 -4.49 2.54
CA ASN A 77 -13.93 -4.01 1.39
C ASN A 77 -13.99 -2.47 1.36
N ILE A 78 -12.84 -1.81 1.20
CA ILE A 78 -12.77 -0.34 1.08
C ILE A 78 -13.58 0.15 -0.13
N LEU A 79 -13.75 -0.73 -1.11
CA LEU A 79 -14.58 -0.50 -2.28
C LEU A 79 -16.02 -0.93 -1.96
N SER A 80 -16.99 -0.10 -2.32
CA SER A 80 -18.38 -0.55 -2.42
C SER A 80 -18.48 -1.80 -3.32
N LYS A 81 -19.55 -2.60 -3.21
CA LYS A 81 -19.70 -3.82 -4.03
C LYS A 81 -19.52 -3.54 -5.53
N ASP A 82 -20.00 -2.39 -6.00
CA ASP A 82 -19.87 -1.96 -7.40
C ASP A 82 -18.44 -1.53 -7.75
N GLU A 83 -17.76 -0.80 -6.87
CA GLU A 83 -16.36 -0.43 -7.05
C GLU A 83 -15.44 -1.65 -7.00
N PHE A 84 -15.74 -2.62 -6.13
CA PHE A 84 -15.02 -3.89 -6.06
C PHE A 84 -15.23 -4.69 -7.34
N ALA A 85 -16.47 -4.78 -7.85
CA ALA A 85 -16.76 -5.42 -9.13
C ALA A 85 -16.04 -4.73 -10.29
N LYS A 86 -15.98 -3.39 -10.31
CA LYS A 86 -15.21 -2.62 -11.29
C LYS A 86 -13.71 -2.89 -11.18
N ALA A 87 -13.15 -2.89 -9.97
CA ALA A 87 -11.75 -3.18 -9.72
C ALA A 87 -11.37 -4.61 -10.13
N GLN A 88 -12.22 -5.60 -9.84
CA GLN A 88 -12.04 -6.98 -10.28
C GLN A 88 -12.12 -7.12 -11.81
N LYS A 89 -13.04 -6.42 -12.48
CA LYS A 89 -13.09 -6.34 -13.96
C LYS A 89 -11.90 -5.59 -14.57
N GLY A 90 -11.30 -4.69 -13.79
CA GLY A 90 -10.09 -3.94 -14.10
C GLY A 90 -8.79 -4.68 -13.80
N LYS A 91 -8.82 -5.85 -13.12
CA LYS A 91 -7.69 -6.78 -13.02
C LYS A 91 -7.46 -7.52 -14.35
N ARG A 92 -7.41 -6.77 -15.44
CA ARG A 92 -6.87 -7.26 -16.70
C ARG A 92 -5.41 -6.86 -16.73
N HIS A 93 -4.52 -7.85 -16.72
CA HIS A 93 -3.16 -7.62 -17.11
C HIS A 93 -3.20 -7.11 -18.56
N PHE A 94 -2.34 -6.16 -18.94
CA PHE A 94 -2.26 -5.70 -20.35
C PHE A 94 -1.94 -6.83 -21.37
N LYS A 95 -1.63 -8.04 -20.87
CA LYS A 95 -1.39 -9.25 -21.65
C LYS A 95 -2.60 -10.19 -21.72
N ASP A 96 -3.66 -9.93 -20.96
CA ASP A 96 -4.87 -10.76 -20.92
C ASP A 96 -5.80 -10.53 -22.13
N GLU A 97 -5.47 -9.56 -23.01
CA GLU A 97 -6.20 -9.31 -24.26
C GLU A 97 -5.68 -10.14 -25.45
N ALA A 98 -4.76 -11.09 -25.21
CA ALA A 98 -4.13 -11.87 -26.27
C ALA A 98 -4.39 -13.37 -26.15
N PHE A 99 -5.65 -13.80 -26.04
CA PHE A 99 -6.10 -15.16 -26.42
C PHE A 99 -7.55 -15.15 -26.90
#